data_AF-A0A3P4AWS8-F1
#
_entry.id   AF-A0A3P4AWS8-F1
#
_cell.length_a   1.000
_cell.length_b   1.000
_cell.length_c   1.000
_cell.angle_alpha   90.00
_cell.angle_beta   90.00
_cell.angle_gamma   90.00
#
_symmetry.space_group_name_H-M   'P 1'
#
loop_
_entity.id
_entity.type
_entity.pdbx_description
1 polymer ?
#
loop_
_entity_poly.entity_id
_entity_poly.type
_entity_poly.pdbx_seq_one_letter_code
_entity_poly.pdbx_strand_id
1 'polypeptide(L)'
;MATDYLKRILTAKVYDVAIESELEAAPQISARIANAVLLKREDTQPVFSFKLRGAYNKMANLPPKALERGVIAASAGNHAQGVALAAQRMGCRAVIVMPVTTPQLKINAVKARNAEVILHGESFTDSYNYAKELEAKEKLTFVHPFDDPDVIAGQGTIGMEILRQHPGPIDAIFVAIGGGGLISGVAAYVKQLRPDIKIIGVQTEDSDAMVQSAAKGRRVTLTDVGLFSDGTAVKLVGEETYRLARKYVDDYVTVDTDAICAAIKDMFEETRSVLEPAGALALAGLKKYAARHRMKDKTLIAVTSGANMNFDRLRFVADRAEVGEAREAVFAVTMPEERGSFRRFCELVGSRNVTEFNYRMAGSTQAHVFVGLQIAAAGESSKIAGNFRRGGFTAIDLTHDELAKTHLRHMIGGAGPAADNELLYRFEFPERPGALMRFLDSMPPNWNISLFHYRNQGGDYGQILVGLQVPTTDKKAFAAFLAELGYRHWDESDNPAYKLFLR
;
A
#
# COMPACT_ATOMS: atom_id res chain seq x y z
N MET A 1 32.18 15.31 23.49
CA MET A 1 32.56 15.64 22.09
C MET A 1 31.38 15.29 21.20
N ALA A 2 31.01 16.17 20.25
CA ALA A 2 29.92 15.85 19.32
C ALA A 2 30.35 14.69 18.40
N THR A 3 29.48 13.71 18.18
CA THR A 3 29.72 12.59 17.25
C THR A 3 29.97 13.12 15.84
N ASP A 4 31.16 12.86 15.30
CA ASP A 4 31.51 13.18 13.92
C ASP A 4 30.90 12.13 12.98
N TYR A 5 29.70 12.41 12.49
CA TYR A 5 29.00 11.54 11.56
C TYR A 5 29.64 11.49 10.18
N LEU A 6 30.29 12.58 9.71
CA LEU A 6 30.92 12.56 8.38
C LEU A 6 32.04 11.53 8.35
N LYS A 7 32.95 11.59 9.33
CA LYS A 7 34.03 10.60 9.47
C LYS A 7 33.48 9.19 9.61
N ARG A 8 32.50 8.99 10.51
CA ARG A 8 31.90 7.66 10.76
C ARG A 8 31.24 7.06 9.52
N ILE A 9 30.58 7.88 8.70
CA ILE A 9 29.93 7.44 7.45
C ILE A 9 30.98 7.06 6.40
N LEU A 10 32.01 7.90 6.22
CA LEU A 10 33.10 7.62 5.26
C LEU A 10 33.91 6.37 5.61
N THR A 11 34.01 6.02 6.89
CA THR A 11 34.70 4.81 7.36
C THR A 11 33.75 3.64 7.63
N ALA A 12 32.48 3.73 7.25
CA ALA A 12 31.51 2.67 7.49
C ALA A 12 31.80 1.46 6.60
N LYS A 13 31.68 0.26 7.16
CA LYS A 13 32.09 -1.00 6.49
C LYS A 13 30.93 -1.68 5.73
N VAL A 14 29.97 -0.91 5.22
CA VAL A 14 28.68 -1.46 4.75
C VAL A 14 28.80 -2.38 3.53
N TYR A 15 29.79 -2.16 2.67
CA TYR A 15 29.91 -2.82 1.37
C TYR A 15 30.39 -4.28 1.42
N ASP A 16 30.70 -4.80 2.61
CA ASP A 16 30.94 -6.24 2.79
C ASP A 16 29.65 -7.08 2.63
N VAL A 17 28.47 -6.42 2.75
CA VAL A 17 27.14 -7.04 2.59
C VAL A 17 26.18 -6.23 1.73
N ALA A 18 26.37 -4.91 1.63
CA ALA A 18 25.53 -4.03 0.83
C ALA A 18 26.15 -3.78 -0.55
N ILE A 19 25.29 -3.48 -1.51
CA ILE A 19 25.69 -2.92 -2.80
C ILE A 19 25.51 -1.40 -2.77
N GLU A 20 26.24 -0.67 -3.63
CA GLU A 20 25.77 0.66 -4.03
C GLU A 20 24.53 0.46 -4.89
N SER A 21 23.36 0.76 -4.33
CA SER A 21 22.09 0.66 -5.05
C SER A 21 21.97 1.74 -6.11
N GLU A 22 21.14 1.50 -7.11
CA GLU A 22 20.91 2.42 -8.21
C GLU A 22 20.26 3.74 -7.74
N LEU A 23 20.64 4.84 -8.41
CA LEU A 23 19.88 6.10 -8.40
C LEU A 23 19.21 6.25 -9.76
N GLU A 24 18.00 5.72 -9.88
CA GLU A 24 17.31 5.51 -11.15
C GLU A 24 16.36 6.67 -11.46
N ALA A 25 16.33 7.13 -12.71
CA ALA A 25 15.36 8.14 -13.14
C ALA A 25 13.96 7.53 -13.27
N ALA A 26 12.93 8.26 -12.84
CA ALA A 26 11.53 7.85 -12.97
C ALA A 26 10.81 8.72 -14.01
N PRO A 27 10.96 8.45 -15.33
CA PRO A 27 10.49 9.33 -16.39
C PRO A 27 8.96 9.50 -16.41
N GLN A 28 8.16 8.46 -16.14
CA GLN A 28 6.70 8.58 -16.16
C GLN A 28 6.21 9.46 -15.01
N ILE A 29 6.73 9.22 -13.79
CA ILE A 29 6.42 10.04 -12.62
C ILE A 29 6.90 11.48 -12.85
N SER A 30 8.11 11.66 -13.39
CA SER A 30 8.72 12.95 -13.67
C SER A 30 7.86 13.81 -14.60
N ALA A 31 7.42 13.22 -15.72
CA ALA A 31 6.55 13.88 -16.67
C ALA A 31 5.20 14.28 -16.03
N ARG A 32 4.61 13.40 -15.22
CA ARG A 32 3.31 13.64 -14.58
C ARG A 32 3.34 14.78 -13.56
N ILE A 33 4.45 14.97 -12.84
CA ILE A 33 4.57 16.03 -11.82
C ILE A 33 5.40 17.24 -12.27
N ALA A 34 5.89 17.27 -13.52
CA ALA A 34 6.73 18.32 -14.08
C ALA A 34 8.00 18.62 -13.24
N ASN A 35 8.65 17.57 -12.74
CA ASN A 35 9.92 17.63 -11.99
C ASN A 35 10.79 16.42 -12.36
N ALA A 36 12.11 16.54 -12.28
CA ALA A 36 13.00 15.39 -12.43
C ALA A 36 12.99 14.55 -11.14
N VAL A 37 12.45 13.34 -11.20
CA VAL A 37 12.38 12.41 -10.07
C VAL A 37 13.42 11.32 -10.21
N LEU A 38 14.23 11.15 -9.17
CA LEU A 38 15.18 10.05 -9.03
C LEU A 38 14.81 9.15 -7.85
N LEU A 39 15.02 7.85 -8.00
CA LEU A 39 14.69 6.82 -7.02
C LEU A 39 15.99 6.19 -6.53
N LYS A 40 16.29 6.32 -5.23
CA LYS A 40 17.41 5.63 -4.60
C LYS A 40 16.96 4.24 -4.16
N ARG A 41 17.33 3.22 -4.95
CA ARG A 41 16.80 1.85 -4.99
C ARG A 41 17.25 0.94 -3.85
N GLU A 42 17.04 1.34 -2.59
CA GLU A 42 17.43 0.52 -1.44
C GLU A 42 16.62 -0.79 -1.28
N ASP A 43 15.53 -0.94 -2.04
CA ASP A 43 14.77 -2.16 -2.22
C ASP A 43 15.53 -3.27 -2.98
N THR A 44 16.60 -2.94 -3.72
CA THR A 44 17.40 -3.93 -4.48
C THR A 44 18.52 -4.58 -3.67
N GLN A 45 18.67 -4.21 -2.39
CA GLN A 45 19.66 -4.83 -1.48
C GLN A 45 19.37 -6.34 -1.28
N PRO A 46 20.37 -7.16 -0.88
CA PRO A 46 20.19 -8.62 -0.65
C PRO A 46 19.16 -9.03 0.42
N VAL A 47 18.70 -8.08 1.24
CA VAL A 47 17.62 -8.26 2.23
C VAL A 47 16.39 -7.40 1.91
N PHE A 48 16.32 -6.92 0.66
CA PHE A 48 15.23 -6.11 0.10
C PHE A 48 14.93 -4.83 0.90
N SER A 49 15.92 -4.27 1.59
CA SER A 49 15.81 -3.01 2.34
C SER A 49 17.18 -2.49 2.77
N PHE A 50 17.26 -1.21 3.14
CA PHE A 50 18.51 -0.58 3.61
C PHE A 50 19.04 -1.09 4.96
N LYS A 51 18.27 -1.87 5.73
CA LYS A 51 18.57 -2.16 7.14
C LYS A 51 19.89 -2.91 7.36
N LEU A 52 20.37 -3.65 6.34
CA LEU A 52 21.67 -4.33 6.39
C LEU A 52 22.84 -3.36 6.64
N ARG A 53 22.77 -2.11 6.14
CA ARG A 53 23.87 -1.15 6.21
C ARG A 53 24.22 -0.82 7.66
N GLY A 54 23.26 -0.29 8.41
CA GLY A 54 23.47 0.05 9.82
C GLY A 54 23.63 -1.17 10.73
N ALA A 55 22.93 -2.28 10.47
CA ALA A 55 23.13 -3.51 11.23
C ALA A 55 24.57 -4.02 11.10
N TYR A 56 25.06 -4.14 9.86
CA TYR A 56 26.43 -4.55 9.59
C TYR A 56 27.44 -3.57 10.14
N ASN A 57 27.26 -2.26 9.94
CA ASN A 57 28.19 -1.26 10.44
C ASN A 57 28.28 -1.27 11.97
N LYS A 58 27.15 -1.46 12.68
CA LYS A 58 27.19 -1.62 14.14
C LYS A 58 28.00 -2.85 14.53
N MET A 59 27.69 -3.99 13.93
CA MET A 59 28.32 -5.26 14.26
C MET A 59 29.82 -5.27 13.91
N ALA A 60 30.22 -4.66 12.81
CA ALA A 60 31.61 -4.61 12.34
C ALA A 60 32.51 -3.67 13.18
N ASN A 61 31.91 -2.87 14.06
CA ASN A 61 32.59 -2.04 15.06
C ASN A 61 32.53 -2.64 16.47
N LEU A 62 31.92 -3.82 16.65
CA LEU A 62 31.95 -4.51 17.94
C LEU A 62 33.34 -5.11 18.21
N PRO A 63 33.78 -5.12 19.49
CA PRO A 63 34.98 -5.85 19.87
C PRO A 63 34.84 -7.34 19.55
N PRO A 64 35.92 -8.06 19.15
CA PRO A 64 35.86 -9.48 18.83
C PRO A 64 35.21 -10.33 19.92
N LYS A 65 35.55 -10.08 21.20
CA LYS A 65 34.93 -10.75 22.35
C LYS A 65 33.42 -10.55 22.48
N ALA A 66 32.87 -9.45 21.95
CA ALA A 66 31.43 -9.21 21.95
C ALA A 66 30.75 -9.98 20.81
N LEU A 67 31.38 -10.04 19.64
CA LEU A 67 30.92 -10.86 18.51
C LEU A 67 30.96 -12.36 18.84
N GLU A 68 31.99 -12.83 19.55
CA GLU A 68 32.11 -14.22 20.03
C GLU A 68 30.95 -14.61 20.94
N ARG A 69 30.48 -13.71 21.82
CA ARG A 69 29.29 -13.94 22.66
C ARG A 69 28.00 -13.97 21.84
N GLY A 70 27.95 -13.15 20.81
CA GLY A 70 26.80 -13.02 19.91
C GLY A 70 26.02 -11.71 20.11
N VAL A 71 25.11 -11.49 19.18
CA VAL A 71 24.25 -10.31 19.11
C VAL A 71 22.79 -10.68 19.31
N ILE A 72 21.99 -9.71 19.72
CA ILE A 72 20.54 -9.87 19.88
C ILE A 72 19.79 -8.68 19.27
N ALA A 73 18.63 -8.95 18.68
CA ALA A 73 17.71 -7.90 18.25
C ALA A 73 16.26 -8.36 18.43
N ALA A 74 15.36 -7.42 18.72
CA ALA A 74 13.93 -7.63 18.65
C ALA A 74 13.40 -7.02 17.35
N SER A 75 12.92 -7.85 16.42
CA SER A 75 12.27 -7.43 15.17
C SER A 75 11.70 -8.63 14.44
N ALA A 76 10.55 -8.46 13.79
CA ALA A 76 9.96 -9.45 12.90
C ALA A 76 10.07 -9.04 11.42
N GLY A 77 10.93 -8.08 11.06
CA GLY A 77 10.94 -7.48 9.71
C GLY A 77 12.34 -7.18 9.17
N ASN A 78 12.47 -6.07 8.45
CA ASN A 78 13.68 -5.68 7.73
C ASN A 78 14.93 -5.64 8.61
N HIS A 79 14.80 -5.18 9.86
CA HIS A 79 15.94 -5.13 10.79
C HIS A 79 16.44 -6.53 11.16
N ALA A 80 15.54 -7.47 11.41
CA ALA A 80 15.93 -8.86 11.70
C ALA A 80 16.68 -9.50 10.54
N GLN A 81 16.24 -9.28 9.29
CA GLN A 81 16.96 -9.77 8.11
C GLN A 81 18.35 -9.12 7.98
N GLY A 82 18.46 -7.82 8.25
CA GLY A 82 19.74 -7.10 8.25
C GLY A 82 20.73 -7.63 9.29
N VAL A 83 20.28 -7.86 10.53
CA VAL A 83 21.12 -8.44 11.60
C VAL A 83 21.50 -9.88 11.29
N ALA A 84 20.55 -10.70 10.80
CA ALA A 84 20.82 -12.08 10.45
C ALA A 84 21.84 -12.20 9.31
N LEU A 85 21.73 -11.38 8.26
CA LEU A 85 22.71 -11.33 7.17
C LEU A 85 24.10 -10.92 7.69
N ALA A 86 24.16 -9.88 8.53
CA ALA A 86 25.43 -9.42 9.08
C ALA A 86 26.10 -10.50 9.95
N ALA A 87 25.31 -11.20 10.78
CA ALA A 87 25.79 -12.28 11.61
C ALA A 87 26.32 -13.47 10.79
N GLN A 88 25.58 -13.86 9.75
CA GLN A 88 26.00 -14.90 8.81
C GLN A 88 27.32 -14.54 8.13
N ARG A 89 27.48 -13.28 7.69
CA ARG A 89 28.72 -12.81 7.06
C ARG A 89 29.92 -12.83 7.99
N MET A 90 29.71 -12.48 9.27
CA MET A 90 30.77 -12.42 10.30
C MET A 90 31.02 -13.77 10.98
N GLY A 91 30.18 -14.78 10.75
CA GLY A 91 30.26 -16.07 11.43
C GLY A 91 29.96 -15.97 12.94
N CYS A 92 29.11 -15.04 13.37
CA CYS A 92 28.75 -14.88 14.78
C CYS A 92 27.31 -15.33 15.08
N ARG A 93 27.04 -15.69 16.34
CA ARG A 93 25.68 -16.01 16.80
C ARG A 93 24.80 -14.75 16.75
N ALA A 94 23.60 -14.87 16.20
CA ALA A 94 22.57 -13.84 16.27
C ALA A 94 21.26 -14.43 16.78
N VAL A 95 20.72 -13.80 17.82
CA VAL A 95 19.42 -14.12 18.41
C VAL A 95 18.41 -13.06 17.98
N ILE A 96 17.33 -13.48 17.34
CA ILE A 96 16.25 -12.61 16.89
C ILE A 96 14.98 -12.97 17.65
N VAL A 97 14.53 -12.03 18.48
CA VAL A 97 13.28 -12.19 19.22
C VAL A 97 12.13 -11.59 18.41
N MET A 98 11.09 -12.39 18.20
CA MET A 98 9.88 -12.02 17.44
C MET A 98 8.62 -12.33 18.25
N PRO A 99 7.50 -11.64 18.01
CA PRO A 99 6.21 -12.04 18.59
C PRO A 99 5.78 -13.42 18.13
N VAL A 100 5.04 -14.15 18.96
CA VAL A 100 4.48 -15.47 18.60
C VAL A 100 3.50 -15.40 17.42
N THR A 101 2.93 -14.22 17.18
CA THR A 101 2.02 -13.91 16.07
C THR A 101 2.75 -13.61 14.75
N THR A 102 4.07 -13.71 14.71
CA THR A 102 4.86 -13.40 13.51
C THR A 102 4.56 -14.41 12.38
N PRO A 103 4.22 -13.94 11.16
CA PRO A 103 3.99 -14.82 10.02
C PRO A 103 5.19 -15.75 9.73
N GLN A 104 4.90 -17.01 9.39
CA GLN A 104 5.92 -18.04 9.17
C GLN A 104 6.94 -17.65 8.08
N LEU A 105 6.52 -16.90 7.06
CA LEU A 105 7.41 -16.40 5.99
C LEU A 105 8.54 -15.52 6.57
N LYS A 106 8.22 -14.62 7.50
CA LYS A 106 9.19 -13.71 8.15
C LYS A 106 10.15 -14.49 9.07
N ILE A 107 9.64 -15.50 9.76
CA ILE A 107 10.45 -16.41 10.58
C ILE A 107 11.43 -17.19 9.69
N ASN A 108 10.95 -17.76 8.59
CA ASN A 108 11.75 -18.56 7.68
C ASN A 108 12.86 -17.73 7.00
N ALA A 109 12.57 -16.48 6.62
CA ALA A 109 13.56 -15.58 6.02
C ALA A 109 14.76 -15.29 6.94
N VAL A 110 14.53 -15.27 8.26
CA VAL A 110 15.59 -15.08 9.26
C VAL A 110 16.32 -16.40 9.56
N LYS A 111 15.58 -17.51 9.71
CA LYS A 111 16.18 -18.85 9.91
C LYS A 111 17.05 -19.28 8.72
N ALA A 112 16.67 -18.94 7.50
CA ALA A 112 17.45 -19.23 6.29
C ALA A 112 18.84 -18.58 6.28
N ARG A 113 19.07 -17.60 7.16
CA ARG A 113 20.36 -16.92 7.37
C ARG A 113 21.08 -17.42 8.63
N ASN A 114 20.72 -18.59 9.15
CA ASN A 114 21.31 -19.24 10.34
C ASN A 114 21.18 -18.43 11.64
N ALA A 115 20.24 -17.50 11.72
CA ALA A 115 19.93 -16.79 12.96
C ALA A 115 19.01 -17.64 13.85
N GLU A 116 19.27 -17.59 15.15
CA GLU A 116 18.43 -18.20 16.19
C GLU A 116 17.17 -17.34 16.34
N VAL A 117 15.98 -17.93 16.13
CA VAL A 117 14.71 -17.22 16.28
C VAL A 117 14.02 -17.67 17.55
N ILE A 118 13.74 -16.71 18.44
CA ILE A 118 12.94 -16.93 19.66
C ILE A 118 11.59 -16.24 19.48
N LEU A 119 10.51 -17.02 19.54
CA LEU A 119 9.15 -16.49 19.54
C LEU A 119 8.73 -16.21 20.98
N HIS A 120 8.55 -14.94 21.34
CA HIS A 120 8.17 -14.54 22.69
C HIS A 120 7.29 -13.29 22.69
N GLY A 121 6.19 -13.36 23.43
CA GLY A 121 5.24 -12.27 23.61
C GLY A 121 4.25 -12.15 22.45
N GLU A 122 3.16 -11.42 22.70
CA GLU A 122 2.08 -11.21 21.71
C GLU A 122 2.28 -9.93 20.92
N SER A 123 3.08 -8.99 21.44
CA SER A 123 3.40 -7.71 20.82
C SER A 123 4.91 -7.52 20.61
N PHE A 124 5.27 -6.56 19.74
CA PHE A 124 6.67 -6.14 19.58
C PHE A 124 7.29 -5.68 20.90
N THR A 125 6.53 -4.98 21.75
CA THR A 125 6.99 -4.50 23.06
C THR A 125 7.39 -5.66 23.96
N ASP A 126 6.61 -6.73 23.99
CA ASP A 126 6.90 -7.93 24.79
C ASP A 126 8.18 -8.62 24.29
N SER A 127 8.32 -8.76 22.97
CA SER A 127 9.54 -9.31 22.36
C SER A 127 10.77 -8.43 22.62
N TYR A 128 10.61 -7.11 22.62
CA TYR A 128 11.68 -6.17 22.93
C TYR A 128 12.14 -6.29 24.39
N ASN A 129 11.19 -6.29 25.33
CA ASN A 129 11.48 -6.42 26.75
C ASN A 129 12.18 -7.76 27.04
N TYR A 130 11.68 -8.85 26.46
CA TYR A 130 12.33 -10.15 26.57
C TYR A 130 13.73 -10.18 25.95
N ALA A 131 13.93 -9.51 24.81
CA ALA A 131 15.26 -9.37 24.22
C ALA A 131 16.23 -8.60 25.14
N LYS A 132 15.73 -7.62 25.91
CA LYS A 132 16.53 -6.89 26.91
C LYS A 132 16.88 -7.75 28.13
N GLU A 133 15.96 -8.58 28.58
CA GLU A 133 16.24 -9.57 29.64
C GLU A 133 17.31 -10.58 29.19
N LEU A 134 17.18 -11.10 27.96
CA LEU A 134 18.12 -12.06 27.40
C LEU A 134 19.49 -11.43 27.10
N GLU A 135 19.52 -10.17 26.63
CA GLU A 135 20.72 -9.36 26.50
C GLU A 135 21.51 -9.35 27.82
N ALA A 136 20.85 -9.01 28.93
CA ALA A 136 21.48 -8.95 30.25
C ALA A 136 21.93 -10.33 30.75
N LYS A 137 21.08 -11.36 30.58
CA LYS A 137 21.33 -12.72 31.06
C LYS A 137 22.51 -13.39 30.33
N GLU A 138 22.55 -13.30 29.02
CA GLU A 138 23.55 -13.97 28.18
C GLU A 138 24.72 -13.06 27.78
N LYS A 139 24.69 -11.78 28.17
CA LYS A 139 25.71 -10.77 27.83
C LYS A 139 25.89 -10.58 26.31
N LEU A 140 24.79 -10.77 25.57
CA LEU A 140 24.71 -10.48 24.14
C LEU A 140 24.79 -8.98 23.91
N THR A 141 25.11 -8.57 22.68
CA THR A 141 25.08 -7.15 22.32
C THR A 141 23.80 -6.82 21.57
N PHE A 142 22.99 -5.88 22.09
CA PHE A 142 21.78 -5.47 21.39
C PHE A 142 22.07 -4.58 20.19
N VAL A 143 21.62 -4.99 19.00
CA VAL A 143 21.76 -4.23 17.77
C VAL A 143 20.50 -3.40 17.57
N HIS A 144 20.55 -2.12 17.93
CA HIS A 144 19.38 -1.24 17.84
C HIS A 144 18.92 -1.03 16.39
N PRO A 145 17.61 -1.01 16.09
CA PRO A 145 17.12 -0.78 14.73
C PRO A 145 17.35 0.63 14.15
N PHE A 146 17.77 1.62 14.95
CA PHE A 146 17.90 3.01 14.50
C PHE A 146 18.64 3.95 15.46
N ASP A 147 18.46 3.84 16.78
CA ASP A 147 18.97 4.82 17.77
C ASP A 147 20.37 4.45 18.27
N ASP A 148 21.31 4.32 17.35
CA ASP A 148 22.70 4.02 17.64
C ASP A 148 23.62 4.75 16.65
N PRO A 149 24.71 5.41 17.09
CA PRO A 149 25.59 6.16 16.20
C PRO A 149 26.23 5.36 15.06
N ASP A 150 26.57 4.09 15.27
CA ASP A 150 27.13 3.23 14.23
C ASP A 150 26.03 2.81 13.24
N VAL A 151 24.82 2.56 13.73
CA VAL A 151 23.66 2.26 12.88
C VAL A 151 23.33 3.46 11.99
N ILE A 152 23.23 4.66 12.57
CA ILE A 152 22.97 5.92 11.86
C ILE A 152 24.06 6.18 10.82
N ALA A 153 25.34 5.98 11.17
CA ALA A 153 26.45 6.14 10.22
C ALA A 153 26.38 5.13 9.07
N GLY A 154 25.99 3.88 9.35
CA GLY A 154 25.76 2.90 8.29
C GLY A 154 24.66 3.37 7.32
N GLN A 155 23.56 3.93 7.82
CA GLN A 155 22.49 4.42 6.95
C GLN A 155 22.90 5.67 6.17
N GLY A 156 23.77 6.50 6.73
CA GLY A 156 24.29 7.71 6.08
C GLY A 156 25.11 7.43 4.82
N THR A 157 25.59 6.20 4.62
CA THR A 157 26.23 5.78 3.36
C THR A 157 25.31 5.95 2.15
N ILE A 158 23.99 5.91 2.33
CA ILE A 158 23.03 6.20 1.27
C ILE A 158 23.13 7.67 0.82
N GLY A 159 23.29 8.61 1.76
CA GLY A 159 23.51 10.02 1.44
C GLY A 159 24.82 10.24 0.67
N MET A 160 25.86 9.48 1.02
CA MET A 160 27.13 9.46 0.29
C MET A 160 26.96 8.98 -1.15
N GLU A 161 26.26 7.87 -1.34
CA GLU A 161 26.00 7.32 -2.67
C GLU A 161 25.16 8.29 -3.52
N ILE A 162 24.10 8.89 -2.96
CA ILE A 162 23.27 9.87 -3.68
C ILE A 162 24.11 11.02 -4.23
N LEU A 163 24.98 11.64 -3.40
CA LEU A 163 25.81 12.76 -3.84
C LEU A 163 26.90 12.34 -4.83
N ARG A 164 27.38 11.09 -4.75
CA ARG A 164 28.34 10.52 -5.70
C ARG A 164 27.69 10.24 -7.06
N GLN A 165 26.48 9.68 -7.05
CA GLN A 165 25.75 9.25 -8.24
C GLN A 165 25.13 10.43 -9.00
N HIS A 166 24.76 11.52 -8.30
CA HIS A 166 24.22 12.73 -8.92
C HIS A 166 24.95 13.99 -8.43
N PRO A 167 26.03 14.41 -9.12
CA PRO A 167 26.78 15.62 -8.75
C PRO A 167 26.06 16.93 -9.10
N GLY A 168 24.97 16.86 -9.86
CA GLY A 168 24.20 18.02 -10.30
C GLY A 168 23.39 18.71 -9.20
N PRO A 169 22.50 19.66 -9.57
CA PRO A 169 21.58 20.27 -8.62
C PRO A 169 20.56 19.24 -8.10
N ILE A 170 20.31 19.29 -6.80
CA ILE A 170 19.27 18.53 -6.08
C ILE A 170 18.50 19.55 -5.25
N ASP A 171 17.19 19.63 -5.43
CA ASP A 171 16.37 20.56 -4.65
C ASP A 171 15.91 19.93 -3.33
N ALA A 172 15.55 18.64 -3.34
CA ALA A 172 15.12 17.93 -2.14
C ALA A 172 15.36 16.41 -2.19
N ILE A 173 15.65 15.83 -1.03
CA ILE A 173 15.71 14.38 -0.78
C ILE A 173 14.63 14.02 0.24
N PHE A 174 13.73 13.11 -0.15
CA PHE A 174 12.63 12.61 0.64
C PHE A 174 13.01 11.27 1.28
N VAL A 175 12.81 11.17 2.59
CA VAL A 175 13.23 10.00 3.37
C VAL A 175 12.13 9.57 4.32
N ALA A 176 11.77 8.28 4.27
CA ALA A 176 10.82 7.67 5.18
C ALA A 176 11.33 7.69 6.64
N ILE A 177 10.44 7.99 7.58
CA ILE A 177 10.74 8.04 9.02
C ILE A 177 9.87 7.04 9.79
N GLY A 178 10.52 5.99 10.30
CA GLY A 178 10.04 5.25 11.48
C GLY A 178 10.71 5.81 12.74
N GLY A 179 11.74 5.10 13.23
CA GLY A 179 12.53 5.56 14.37
C GLY A 179 13.55 6.66 14.08
N GLY A 180 13.74 7.06 12.81
CA GLY A 180 14.58 8.20 12.42
C GLY A 180 16.02 7.88 12.00
N GLY A 181 16.47 6.62 12.06
CA GLY A 181 17.87 6.25 11.76
C GLY A 181 18.32 6.57 10.33
N LEU A 182 17.45 6.27 9.35
CA LEU A 182 17.73 6.52 7.93
C LEU A 182 17.87 8.01 7.63
N ILE A 183 16.84 8.81 7.95
CA ILE A 183 16.86 10.24 7.69
C ILE A 183 18.00 10.94 8.45
N SER A 184 18.30 10.51 9.67
CA SER A 184 19.38 11.10 10.46
C SER A 184 20.74 10.90 9.80
N GLY A 185 21.01 9.69 9.29
CA GLY A 185 22.25 9.38 8.60
C GLY A 185 22.38 10.15 7.28
N VAL A 186 21.33 10.11 6.46
CA VAL A 186 21.29 10.81 5.17
C VAL A 186 21.44 12.33 5.37
N ALA A 187 20.66 12.92 6.29
CA ALA A 187 20.69 14.35 6.56
C ALA A 187 22.05 14.79 7.11
N ALA A 188 22.63 14.03 8.04
CA ALA A 188 23.93 14.38 8.63
C ALA A 188 25.04 14.40 7.58
N TYR A 189 25.05 13.47 6.62
CA TYR A 189 26.03 13.49 5.53
C TYR A 189 25.79 14.64 4.56
N VAL A 190 24.56 14.72 4.02
CA VAL A 190 24.21 15.67 2.96
C VAL A 190 24.38 17.11 3.45
N LYS A 191 23.89 17.46 4.64
CA LYS A 191 23.97 18.84 5.16
C LYS A 191 25.40 19.31 5.44
N GLN A 192 26.36 18.42 5.62
CA GLN A 192 27.76 18.80 5.81
C GLN A 192 28.49 19.14 4.50
N LEU A 193 28.02 18.61 3.36
CA LEU A 193 28.66 18.80 2.05
C LEU A 193 27.85 19.73 1.13
N ARG A 194 26.53 19.63 1.21
CA ARG A 194 25.55 20.32 0.37
C ARG A 194 24.38 20.82 1.23
N PRO A 195 24.63 21.83 2.09
CA PRO A 195 23.61 22.37 3.01
C PRO A 195 22.39 22.98 2.29
N ASP A 196 22.55 23.32 1.02
CA ASP A 196 21.52 23.83 0.10
C ASP A 196 20.42 22.81 -0.20
N ILE A 197 20.72 21.51 -0.16
CA ILE A 197 19.76 20.45 -0.46
C ILE A 197 18.78 20.30 0.70
N LYS A 198 17.48 20.35 0.43
CA LYS A 198 16.46 20.10 1.46
C LYS A 198 16.35 18.62 1.78
N ILE A 199 16.28 18.29 3.06
CA ILE A 199 15.96 16.96 3.56
C ILE A 199 14.55 16.97 4.12
N ILE A 200 13.66 16.19 3.51
CA ILE A 200 12.25 16.15 3.85
C ILE A 200 11.91 14.79 4.47
N GLY A 201 11.42 14.83 5.70
CA GLY A 201 10.93 13.66 6.40
C GLY A 201 9.53 13.26 5.99
N VAL A 202 9.30 11.97 5.72
CA VAL A 202 7.97 11.46 5.37
C VAL A 202 7.48 10.45 6.40
N GLN A 203 6.27 10.67 6.93
CA GLN A 203 5.58 9.76 7.86
C GLN A 203 4.15 9.47 7.39
N THR A 204 3.53 8.43 7.95
CA THR A 204 2.09 8.21 7.79
C THR A 204 1.31 9.07 8.77
N GLU A 205 0.10 9.50 8.42
CA GLU A 205 -0.75 10.32 9.30
C GLU A 205 -1.09 9.62 10.63
N ASP A 206 -1.13 8.29 10.62
CA ASP A 206 -1.36 7.42 11.78
C ASP A 206 -0.07 6.95 12.47
N SER A 207 1.11 7.42 12.05
CA SER A 207 2.41 7.11 12.68
C SER A 207 3.42 8.24 12.50
N ASP A 208 3.05 9.43 12.98
CA ASP A 208 3.75 10.71 12.76
C ASP A 208 4.59 11.17 13.97
N ALA A 209 5.18 10.23 14.72
CA ALA A 209 5.86 10.51 15.99
C ALA A 209 6.99 11.56 15.88
N MET A 210 7.74 11.60 14.77
CA MET A 210 8.80 12.59 14.56
C MET A 210 8.20 13.97 14.28
N VAL A 211 7.16 14.05 13.45
CA VAL A 211 6.46 15.31 13.14
C VAL A 211 5.90 15.93 14.42
N GLN A 212 5.19 15.13 15.23
CA GLN A 212 4.67 15.61 16.52
C GLN A 212 5.79 16.00 17.49
N SER A 213 6.89 15.24 17.51
CA SER A 213 8.03 15.56 18.37
C SER A 213 8.71 16.87 17.96
N ALA A 214 8.92 17.08 16.67
CA ALA A 214 9.50 18.29 16.12
C ALA A 214 8.62 19.52 16.42
N ALA A 215 7.30 19.39 16.22
CA ALA A 215 6.35 20.45 16.52
C ALA A 215 6.31 20.84 18.01
N LYS A 216 6.42 19.86 18.92
CA LYS A 216 6.41 20.10 20.38
C LYS A 216 7.78 20.43 20.97
N GLY A 217 8.84 20.39 20.17
CA GLY A 217 10.22 20.63 20.64
C GLY A 217 10.78 19.55 21.58
N ARG A 218 10.06 18.44 21.80
CA ARG A 218 10.47 17.30 22.64
C ARG A 218 9.94 15.99 22.06
N ARG A 219 10.59 14.86 22.38
CA ARG A 219 10.08 13.54 21.99
C ARG A 219 8.67 13.30 22.55
N VAL A 220 7.81 12.78 21.70
CA VAL A 220 6.41 12.41 22.00
C VAL A 220 6.25 10.92 21.79
N THR A 221 5.63 10.26 22.76
CA THR A 221 5.17 8.88 22.61
C THR A 221 3.74 8.90 22.09
N LEU A 222 3.50 8.28 20.95
CA LEU A 222 2.15 8.05 20.43
C LEU A 222 1.43 6.98 21.26
N THR A 223 0.13 7.15 21.47
CA THR A 223 -0.71 6.14 22.12
C THR A 223 -0.86 4.90 21.25
N ASP A 224 -1.08 5.11 19.95
CA ASP A 224 -1.23 4.06 18.96
C ASP A 224 -0.53 4.40 17.64
N VAL A 225 -0.32 3.38 16.80
CA VAL A 225 0.30 3.54 15.48
C VAL A 225 -0.38 2.66 14.43
N GLY A 226 -0.55 3.20 13.23
CA GLY A 226 -1.01 2.44 12.08
C GLY A 226 -0.06 1.29 11.71
N LEU A 227 -0.63 0.15 11.31
CA LEU A 227 0.11 -1.08 10.97
C LEU A 227 0.22 -1.33 9.46
N PHE A 228 -0.28 -0.42 8.62
CA PHE A 228 -0.16 -0.55 7.18
C PHE A 228 1.30 -0.45 6.74
N SER A 229 2.00 0.60 7.21
CA SER A 229 3.45 0.78 7.06
C SER A 229 4.20 0.26 8.30
N ASP A 230 4.29 -1.06 8.43
CA ASP A 230 4.88 -1.74 9.60
C ASP A 230 6.33 -1.35 9.88
N GLY A 231 7.13 -1.10 8.83
CA GLY A 231 8.51 -0.61 8.95
C GLY A 231 8.66 0.78 9.56
N THR A 232 7.59 1.59 9.57
CA THR A 232 7.57 2.95 10.14
C THR A 232 6.64 3.10 11.34
N ALA A 233 5.94 2.04 11.76
CA ALA A 233 5.02 2.01 12.89
C ALA A 233 5.76 2.14 14.24
N VAL A 234 6.22 3.35 14.57
CA VAL A 234 7.07 3.62 15.73
C VAL A 234 6.40 4.62 16.68
N LYS A 235 6.10 4.17 17.91
CA LYS A 235 5.46 5.02 18.93
C LYS A 235 6.36 6.12 19.47
N LEU A 236 7.67 5.86 19.57
CA LEU A 236 8.64 6.79 20.14
C LEU A 236 9.92 6.78 19.29
N VAL A 237 10.28 7.95 18.76
CA VAL A 237 11.50 8.13 17.97
C VAL A 237 12.76 8.03 18.83
N GLY A 238 13.89 7.73 18.20
CA GLY A 238 15.17 7.64 18.90
C GLY A 238 15.62 8.99 19.48
N GLU A 239 16.42 8.95 20.54
CA GLU A 239 16.99 10.14 21.17
C GLU A 239 17.99 10.85 20.26
N GLU A 240 18.95 10.09 19.75
CA GLU A 240 20.02 10.63 18.91
C GLU A 240 19.47 10.99 17.53
N THR A 241 18.57 10.16 17.01
CA THR A 241 17.88 10.45 15.74
C THR A 241 17.01 11.71 15.82
N TYR A 242 16.29 11.95 16.92
CA TYR A 242 15.55 13.19 17.14
C TYR A 242 16.47 14.41 17.24
N ARG A 243 17.61 14.28 17.94
CA ARG A 243 18.62 15.34 18.04
C ARG A 243 19.16 15.74 16.66
N LEU A 244 19.43 14.75 15.80
CA LEU A 244 19.90 14.98 14.43
C LEU A 244 18.81 15.53 13.52
N ALA A 245 17.58 15.01 13.62
CA ALA A 245 16.45 15.50 12.86
C ALA A 245 16.21 17.00 13.12
N ARG A 246 16.20 17.42 14.40
CA ARG A 246 16.12 18.84 14.77
C ARG A 246 17.22 19.72 14.19
N LYS A 247 18.40 19.15 13.92
CA LYS A 247 19.56 19.89 13.43
C LYS A 247 19.60 19.97 11.91
N TYR A 248 19.18 18.92 11.21
CA TYR A 248 19.48 18.74 9.78
C TYR A 248 18.27 18.53 8.88
N VAL A 249 17.09 18.20 9.41
CA VAL A 249 15.87 18.00 8.59
C VAL A 249 15.16 19.34 8.42
N ASP A 250 14.86 19.69 7.18
CA ASP A 250 14.32 21.01 6.83
C ASP A 250 12.79 21.08 6.97
N ASP A 251 12.10 19.97 6.67
CA ASP A 251 10.64 19.94 6.69
C ASP A 251 10.12 18.50 6.82
N TYR A 252 8.82 18.38 7.07
CA TYR A 252 8.12 17.11 7.19
C TYR A 252 6.82 17.09 6.38
N VAL A 253 6.46 15.93 5.86
CA VAL A 253 5.17 15.69 5.21
C VAL A 253 4.57 14.38 5.69
N THR A 254 3.29 14.40 6.01
CA THR A 254 2.51 13.20 6.33
C THR A 254 1.67 12.77 5.12
N VAL A 255 1.47 11.48 4.94
CA VAL A 255 0.62 10.89 3.90
C VAL A 255 -0.33 9.86 4.48
N ASP A 256 -1.45 9.65 3.81
CA ASP A 256 -2.42 8.61 4.16
C ASP A 256 -2.10 7.28 3.45
N THR A 257 -2.86 6.24 3.81
CA THR A 257 -2.74 4.90 3.22
C THR A 257 -2.97 4.91 1.70
N ASP A 258 -3.93 5.70 1.22
CA ASP A 258 -4.29 5.76 -0.19
C ASP A 258 -3.13 6.33 -1.02
N ALA A 259 -2.45 7.38 -0.55
CA ALA A 259 -1.27 7.93 -1.20
C ALA A 259 -0.09 6.95 -1.24
N ILE A 260 0.08 6.11 -0.21
CA ILE A 260 1.09 5.06 -0.20
C ILE A 260 0.75 3.97 -1.22
N CYS A 261 -0.51 3.53 -1.28
CA CYS A 261 -0.97 2.55 -2.29
C CYS A 261 -0.74 3.08 -3.72
N ALA A 262 -1.05 4.35 -3.98
CA ALA A 262 -0.78 5.00 -5.25
C ALA A 262 0.73 5.04 -5.57
N ALA A 263 1.59 5.30 -4.59
CA ALA A 263 3.04 5.29 -4.79
C ALA A 263 3.62 3.88 -5.04
N ILE A 264 3.04 2.82 -4.44
CA ILE A 264 3.41 1.43 -4.75
C ILE A 264 3.05 1.13 -6.22
N LYS A 265 1.84 1.52 -6.65
CA LYS A 265 1.38 1.36 -8.03
C LYS A 265 2.28 2.12 -9.01
N ASP A 266 2.60 3.37 -8.71
CA ASP A 266 3.53 4.18 -9.53
C ASP A 266 4.86 3.48 -9.73
N MET A 267 5.42 2.90 -8.66
CA MET A 267 6.69 2.18 -8.75
C MET A 267 6.58 0.94 -9.63
N PHE A 268 5.47 0.21 -9.53
CA PHE A 268 5.20 -0.93 -10.41
C PHE A 268 5.02 -0.51 -11.87
N GLU A 269 4.37 0.62 -12.15
CA GLU A 269 4.22 1.17 -13.50
C GLU A 269 5.55 1.67 -14.09
N GLU A 270 6.41 2.25 -13.26
CA GLU A 270 7.71 2.81 -13.66
C GLU A 270 8.78 1.73 -13.86
N THR A 271 8.99 0.86 -12.86
CA THR A 271 10.15 -0.05 -12.81
C THR A 271 9.78 -1.53 -12.68
N ARG A 272 8.48 -1.87 -12.70
CA ARG A 272 7.97 -3.24 -12.46
C ARG A 272 8.37 -3.84 -11.12
N SER A 273 8.84 -2.99 -10.20
CA SER A 273 9.23 -3.39 -8.85
C SER A 273 8.08 -3.12 -7.88
N VAL A 274 7.94 -3.98 -6.88
CA VAL A 274 6.89 -3.88 -5.85
C VAL A 274 7.54 -3.45 -4.55
N LEU A 275 7.24 -2.23 -4.11
CA LEU A 275 7.68 -1.75 -2.81
C LEU A 275 6.74 -2.21 -1.70
N GLU A 276 7.28 -2.33 -0.49
CA GLU A 276 6.46 -2.39 0.71
C GLU A 276 5.93 -0.99 1.05
N PRO A 277 4.88 -0.86 1.89
CA PRO A 277 4.31 0.45 2.21
C PRO A 277 5.32 1.46 2.77
N ALA A 278 6.23 1.03 3.65
CA ALA A 278 7.32 1.88 4.15
C ALA A 278 8.30 2.29 3.04
N GLY A 279 8.55 1.39 2.07
CA GLY A 279 9.40 1.63 0.91
C GLY A 279 8.84 2.68 -0.05
N ALA A 280 7.52 2.71 -0.24
CA ALA A 280 6.85 3.69 -1.10
C ALA A 280 6.60 5.05 -0.42
N LEU A 281 6.80 5.14 0.90
CA LEU A 281 6.44 6.31 1.70
C LEU A 281 7.13 7.59 1.22
N ALA A 282 8.45 7.52 0.95
CA ALA A 282 9.20 8.68 0.46
C ALA A 282 8.66 9.22 -0.88
N LEU A 283 8.26 8.33 -1.79
CA LEU A 283 7.69 8.69 -3.09
C LEU A 283 6.30 9.32 -2.94
N ALA A 284 5.45 8.76 -2.07
CA ALA A 284 4.15 9.36 -1.75
C ALA A 284 4.31 10.78 -1.18
N GLY A 285 5.23 10.95 -0.24
CA GLY A 285 5.57 12.25 0.35
C GLY A 285 6.10 13.25 -0.68
N LEU A 286 6.99 12.80 -1.58
CA LEU A 286 7.53 13.61 -2.68
C LEU A 286 6.40 14.16 -3.56
N LYS A 287 5.48 13.30 -4.02
CA LYS A 287 4.34 13.71 -4.85
C LYS A 287 3.46 14.74 -4.13
N LYS A 288 3.07 14.47 -2.87
CA LYS A 288 2.23 15.36 -2.06
C LYS A 288 2.92 16.71 -1.82
N TYR A 289 4.22 16.69 -1.52
CA TYR A 289 5.01 17.89 -1.25
C TYR A 289 5.18 18.76 -2.50
N ALA A 290 5.52 18.16 -3.65
CA ALA A 290 5.67 18.86 -4.93
C ALA A 290 4.37 19.54 -5.34
N ALA A 291 3.23 18.86 -5.22
CA ALA A 291 1.91 19.42 -5.50
C ALA A 291 1.57 20.60 -4.56
N ARG A 292 1.75 20.41 -3.24
CA ARG A 292 1.48 21.44 -2.22
C ARG A 292 2.29 22.71 -2.44
N HIS A 293 3.55 22.57 -2.83
CA HIS A 293 4.47 23.69 -3.04
C HIS A 293 4.54 24.17 -4.50
N ARG A 294 3.73 23.61 -5.39
CA ARG A 294 3.70 23.93 -6.83
C ARG A 294 5.08 23.88 -7.48
N MET A 295 5.87 22.88 -7.10
CA MET A 295 7.24 22.70 -7.59
C MET A 295 7.22 22.32 -9.07
N LYS A 296 8.08 22.95 -9.86
CA LYS A 296 8.31 22.63 -11.28
C LYS A 296 9.78 22.77 -11.61
N ASP A 297 10.26 21.93 -12.53
CA ASP A 297 11.63 21.93 -13.03
C ASP A 297 12.67 21.74 -11.90
N LYS A 298 12.30 20.96 -10.88
CA LYS A 298 13.14 20.62 -9.71
C LYS A 298 13.69 19.21 -9.82
N THR A 299 14.85 18.98 -9.21
CA THR A 299 15.40 17.63 -9.03
C THR A 299 15.05 17.11 -7.64
N LEU A 300 14.21 16.08 -7.59
CA LEU A 300 13.68 15.50 -6.37
C LEU A 300 14.09 14.03 -6.27
N ILE A 301 14.58 13.62 -5.10
CA ILE A 301 15.03 12.24 -4.87
C ILE A 301 14.14 11.58 -3.82
N ALA A 302 13.59 10.41 -4.11
CA ALA A 302 12.91 9.56 -3.12
C ALA A 302 13.76 8.32 -2.81
N VAL A 303 13.94 8.03 -1.51
CA VAL A 303 14.61 6.79 -1.07
C VAL A 303 13.57 5.66 -0.98
N THR A 304 13.66 4.67 -1.87
CA THR A 304 12.76 3.49 -1.86
C THR A 304 13.28 2.46 -0.87
N SER A 305 12.87 2.59 0.40
CA SER A 305 13.58 1.98 1.52
C SER A 305 13.44 0.46 1.68
N GLY A 306 12.50 -0.19 1.00
CA GLY A 306 12.34 -1.64 1.09
C GLY A 306 11.18 -2.23 0.28
N ALA A 307 11.16 -3.56 0.19
CA ALA A 307 10.22 -4.34 -0.63
C ALA A 307 9.74 -5.65 0.04
N ASN A 308 9.86 -5.81 1.36
CA ASN A 308 9.41 -7.01 2.07
C ASN A 308 7.90 -6.96 2.42
N MET A 309 7.04 -7.12 1.42
CA MET A 309 5.59 -7.17 1.59
C MET A 309 5.04 -8.59 1.37
N ASN A 310 3.98 -8.97 2.10
CA ASN A 310 3.23 -10.19 1.77
C ASN A 310 2.44 -9.99 0.47
N PHE A 311 2.49 -10.97 -0.43
CA PHE A 311 1.78 -10.95 -1.71
C PHE A 311 0.28 -10.70 -1.54
N ASP A 312 -0.37 -11.26 -0.50
CA ASP A 312 -1.81 -11.05 -0.25
C ASP A 312 -2.18 -9.58 0.01
N ARG A 313 -1.22 -8.76 0.49
CA ARG A 313 -1.45 -7.32 0.69
C ARG A 313 -1.57 -6.57 -0.62
N LEU A 314 -1.09 -7.13 -1.74
CA LEU A 314 -1.23 -6.49 -3.06
C LEU A 314 -2.68 -6.32 -3.46
N ARG A 315 -3.58 -7.21 -3.04
CA ARG A 315 -5.03 -7.03 -3.28
C ARG A 315 -5.54 -5.75 -2.64
N PHE A 316 -5.19 -5.51 -1.37
CA PHE A 316 -5.56 -4.28 -0.68
C PHE A 316 -4.94 -3.04 -1.34
N VAL A 317 -3.67 -3.14 -1.75
CA VAL A 317 -2.98 -2.04 -2.47
C VAL A 317 -3.68 -1.74 -3.80
N ALA A 318 -4.01 -2.76 -4.59
CA ALA A 318 -4.71 -2.60 -5.87
C ALA A 318 -6.09 -1.96 -5.68
N ASP A 319 -6.90 -2.47 -4.74
CA ASP A 319 -8.23 -1.95 -4.43
C ASP A 319 -8.16 -0.47 -3.97
N ARG A 320 -7.19 -0.10 -3.14
CA ARG A 320 -7.03 1.27 -2.61
C ARG A 320 -6.38 2.23 -3.61
N ALA A 321 -5.45 1.77 -4.45
CA ALA A 321 -4.75 2.64 -5.40
C ALA A 321 -5.69 3.20 -6.48
N GLU A 322 -6.64 2.40 -6.99
CA GLU A 322 -7.65 2.88 -7.95
C GLU A 322 -8.53 4.01 -7.38
N VAL A 323 -8.88 3.90 -6.11
CA VAL A 323 -9.64 4.93 -5.39
C VAL A 323 -8.80 6.18 -5.11
N GLY A 324 -7.58 6.01 -4.59
CA GLY A 324 -6.69 7.10 -4.21
C GLY A 324 -6.21 7.97 -5.37
N GLU A 325 -6.10 7.40 -6.57
CA GLU A 325 -5.76 8.15 -7.79
C GLU A 325 -6.97 8.87 -8.43
N ALA A 326 -8.15 8.78 -7.82
CA ALA A 326 -9.41 9.20 -8.44
C ALA A 326 -9.56 8.61 -9.85
N ARG A 327 -9.31 7.29 -9.98
CA ARG A 327 -9.57 6.51 -11.20
C ARG A 327 -10.91 5.78 -11.17
N GLU A 328 -11.52 5.64 -10.00
CA GLU A 328 -12.87 5.07 -9.84
C GLU A 328 -13.78 6.07 -9.12
N ALA A 329 -15.00 6.25 -9.62
CA ALA A 329 -16.08 6.94 -8.95
C ALA A 329 -17.18 5.94 -8.58
N VAL A 330 -17.61 5.97 -7.33
CA VAL A 330 -18.59 5.03 -6.77
C VAL A 330 -19.88 5.77 -6.48
N PHE A 331 -21.02 5.22 -6.88
CA PHE A 331 -22.32 5.84 -6.69
C PHE A 331 -23.36 4.85 -6.15
N ALA A 332 -24.27 5.36 -5.31
CA ALA A 332 -25.58 4.76 -5.12
C ALA A 332 -26.60 5.50 -5.97
N VAL A 333 -27.18 4.81 -6.95
CA VAL A 333 -28.15 5.35 -7.90
C VAL A 333 -29.53 4.76 -7.58
N THR A 334 -30.49 5.63 -7.29
CA THR A 334 -31.89 5.24 -7.12
C THR A 334 -32.64 5.48 -8.43
N MET A 335 -33.34 4.44 -8.90
CA MET A 335 -34.15 4.48 -10.11
C MET A 335 -35.55 3.87 -9.88
N PRO A 336 -36.56 4.24 -10.68
CA PRO A 336 -37.87 3.60 -10.59
C PRO A 336 -37.77 2.12 -10.97
N GLU A 337 -38.41 1.25 -10.20
CA GLU A 337 -38.48 -0.21 -10.45
C GLU A 337 -39.50 -0.51 -11.56
N GLU A 338 -39.20 -0.03 -12.78
CA GLU A 338 -40.06 -0.17 -13.96
C GLU A 338 -39.26 -0.66 -15.18
N ARG A 339 -39.96 -1.27 -16.14
CA ARG A 339 -39.35 -1.80 -17.36
C ARG A 339 -38.60 -0.70 -18.11
N GLY A 340 -37.34 -0.96 -18.43
CA GLY A 340 -36.48 -0.04 -19.18
C GLY A 340 -35.69 0.96 -18.33
N SER A 341 -35.88 1.04 -17.01
CA SER A 341 -35.06 1.90 -16.13
C SER A 341 -33.58 1.56 -16.18
N PHE A 342 -33.23 0.27 -16.09
CA PHE A 342 -31.85 -0.19 -16.20
C PHE A 342 -31.22 0.19 -17.54
N ARG A 343 -31.95 0.04 -18.65
CA ARG A 343 -31.48 0.42 -19.98
C ARG A 343 -31.22 1.93 -20.08
N ARG A 344 -32.16 2.78 -19.64
CA ARG A 344 -31.96 4.25 -19.59
C ARG A 344 -30.77 4.64 -18.73
N PHE A 345 -30.57 3.96 -17.61
CA PHE A 345 -29.41 4.18 -16.75
C PHE A 345 -28.10 3.82 -17.47
N CYS A 346 -28.06 2.66 -18.13
CA CYS A 346 -26.93 2.20 -18.93
C CYS A 346 -26.58 3.17 -20.08
N GLU A 347 -27.58 3.74 -20.75
CA GLU A 347 -27.38 4.77 -21.78
C GLU A 347 -26.68 6.02 -21.22
N LEU A 348 -26.97 6.42 -19.98
CA LEU A 348 -26.30 7.56 -19.32
C LEU A 348 -24.88 7.23 -18.84
N VAL A 349 -24.60 5.98 -18.48
CA VAL A 349 -23.24 5.50 -18.20
C VAL A 349 -22.39 5.64 -19.47
N GLY A 350 -22.98 5.29 -20.62
CA GLY A 350 -22.38 5.45 -21.94
C GLY A 350 -21.22 4.49 -22.17
N SER A 351 -20.16 4.97 -22.82
CA SER A 351 -18.96 4.18 -23.13
C SER A 351 -17.95 4.06 -21.97
N ARG A 352 -18.34 4.46 -20.75
CA ARG A 352 -17.46 4.38 -19.58
C ARG A 352 -17.26 2.92 -19.19
N ASN A 353 -16.06 2.59 -18.73
CA ASN A 353 -15.80 1.28 -18.17
C ASN A 353 -16.48 1.20 -16.80
N VAL A 354 -17.34 0.20 -16.65
CA VAL A 354 -17.98 -0.14 -15.38
C VAL A 354 -17.02 -1.05 -14.63
N THR A 355 -16.63 -0.66 -13.43
CA THR A 355 -15.78 -1.46 -12.54
C THR A 355 -16.65 -2.36 -11.65
N GLU A 356 -17.80 -1.85 -11.21
CA GLU A 356 -18.76 -2.57 -10.38
C GLU A 356 -20.19 -2.22 -10.77
N PHE A 357 -21.08 -3.21 -10.73
CA PHE A 357 -22.53 -3.03 -10.90
C PHE A 357 -23.25 -4.05 -10.04
N ASN A 358 -23.81 -3.61 -8.92
CA ASN A 358 -24.44 -4.46 -7.93
C ASN A 358 -25.86 -3.96 -7.63
N TYR A 359 -26.82 -4.89 -7.67
CA TYR A 359 -28.24 -4.64 -7.45
C TYR A 359 -28.92 -5.88 -6.86
N ARG A 360 -29.80 -5.66 -5.91
CA ARG A 360 -30.76 -6.65 -5.42
C ARG A 360 -32.10 -5.96 -5.28
N MET A 361 -33.15 -6.61 -5.77
CA MET A 361 -34.51 -6.15 -5.57
C MET A 361 -34.83 -6.08 -4.07
N ALA A 362 -35.31 -4.93 -3.60
CA ALA A 362 -35.63 -4.69 -2.19
C ALA A 362 -37.10 -4.26 -1.97
N GLY A 363 -37.78 -3.80 -3.02
CA GLY A 363 -39.18 -3.37 -3.00
C GLY A 363 -39.75 -3.22 -4.42
N SER A 364 -41.01 -2.81 -4.55
CA SER A 364 -41.73 -2.78 -5.84
C SER A 364 -41.77 -1.41 -6.53
N THR A 365 -41.17 -0.37 -5.95
CA THR A 365 -41.29 1.02 -6.45
C THR A 365 -39.95 1.66 -6.82
N GLN A 366 -38.88 1.33 -6.10
CA GLN A 366 -37.55 1.89 -6.34
C GLN A 366 -36.47 0.81 -6.25
N ALA A 367 -35.55 0.87 -7.20
CA ALA A 367 -34.31 0.11 -7.23
C ALA A 367 -33.15 1.00 -6.73
N HIS A 368 -32.27 0.42 -5.90
CA HIS A 368 -30.99 1.02 -5.54
C HIS A 368 -29.85 0.22 -6.18
N VAL A 369 -29.12 0.86 -7.08
CA VAL A 369 -28.00 0.27 -7.80
C VAL A 369 -26.72 0.88 -7.29
N PHE A 370 -25.77 0.03 -6.93
CA PHE A 370 -24.41 0.44 -6.61
C PHE A 370 -23.52 0.25 -7.81
N VAL A 371 -22.88 1.33 -8.24
CA VAL A 371 -22.12 1.36 -9.49
C VAL A 371 -20.77 2.01 -9.28
N GLY A 372 -19.73 1.32 -9.73
CA GLY A 372 -18.37 1.84 -9.86
C GLY A 372 -18.09 2.14 -11.33
N LEU A 373 -17.57 3.34 -11.61
CA LEU A 373 -17.24 3.80 -12.95
C LEU A 373 -15.80 4.31 -13.00
N GLN A 374 -15.07 3.90 -14.04
CA GLN A 374 -13.76 4.45 -14.29
C GLN A 374 -13.86 5.94 -14.67
N ILE A 375 -13.03 6.77 -14.05
CA ILE A 375 -12.91 8.21 -14.30
C ILE A 375 -11.49 8.56 -14.75
N ALA A 376 -11.37 9.62 -15.55
CA ALA A 376 -10.08 10.05 -16.11
C ALA A 376 -9.37 11.09 -15.24
N ALA A 377 -10.10 11.79 -14.38
CA ALA A 377 -9.55 12.82 -13.50
C ALA A 377 -10.40 13.05 -12.25
N ALA A 378 -9.73 13.51 -11.18
CA ALA A 378 -10.39 13.98 -9.97
C ALA A 378 -11.44 15.06 -10.28
N GLY A 379 -12.61 14.96 -9.65
CA GLY A 379 -13.75 15.87 -9.84
C GLY A 379 -14.70 15.49 -10.99
N GLU A 380 -14.39 14.45 -11.78
CA GLU A 380 -15.33 13.93 -12.78
C GLU A 380 -16.58 13.30 -12.13
N SER A 381 -16.45 12.73 -10.93
CA SER A 381 -17.54 12.06 -10.21
C SER A 381 -18.78 12.96 -10.04
N SER A 382 -18.56 14.24 -9.71
CA SER A 382 -19.63 15.23 -9.58
C SER A 382 -20.35 15.52 -10.90
N LYS A 383 -19.63 15.51 -12.03
CA LYS A 383 -20.22 15.69 -13.36
C LYS A 383 -21.07 14.48 -13.75
N ILE A 384 -20.59 13.27 -13.43
CA ILE A 384 -21.30 12.00 -13.65
C ILE A 384 -22.58 11.95 -12.80
N ALA A 385 -22.50 12.23 -11.50
CA ALA A 385 -23.66 12.32 -10.63
C ALA A 385 -24.68 13.35 -11.13
N GLY A 386 -24.21 14.51 -11.59
CA GLY A 386 -25.07 15.52 -12.22
C GLY A 386 -25.75 15.03 -13.51
N ASN A 387 -25.09 14.16 -14.29
CA ASN A 387 -25.67 13.56 -15.48
C ASN A 387 -26.81 12.59 -15.14
N PHE A 388 -26.62 11.74 -14.14
CA PHE A 388 -27.67 10.85 -13.64
C PHE A 388 -28.89 11.63 -13.15
N ARG A 389 -28.68 12.71 -12.40
CA ARG A 389 -29.76 13.59 -11.92
C ARG A 389 -30.55 14.24 -13.06
N ARG A 390 -29.88 14.71 -14.11
CA ARG A 390 -30.56 15.25 -15.31
C ARG A 390 -31.36 14.18 -16.07
N GLY A 391 -30.91 12.93 -16.01
CA GLY A 391 -31.62 11.78 -16.56
C GLY A 391 -32.79 11.26 -15.72
N GLY A 392 -33.13 11.94 -14.61
CA GLY A 392 -34.23 11.55 -13.72
C GLY A 392 -33.87 10.54 -12.64
N PHE A 393 -32.58 10.26 -12.42
CA PHE A 393 -32.10 9.35 -11.38
C PHE A 393 -31.53 10.11 -10.18
N THR A 394 -31.84 9.67 -8.96
CA THR A 394 -31.13 10.18 -7.78
C THR A 394 -29.77 9.50 -7.70
N ALA A 395 -28.69 10.26 -7.58
CA ALA A 395 -27.33 9.72 -7.47
C ALA A 395 -26.59 10.34 -6.27
N ILE A 396 -26.15 9.48 -5.35
CA ILE A 396 -25.28 9.82 -4.22
C ILE A 396 -23.86 9.43 -4.63
N ASP A 397 -22.93 10.39 -4.54
CA ASP A 397 -21.50 10.16 -4.78
C ASP A 397 -20.86 9.59 -3.51
N LEU A 398 -20.41 8.34 -3.59
CA LEU A 398 -19.79 7.57 -2.52
C LEU A 398 -18.28 7.44 -2.72
N THR A 399 -17.68 8.17 -3.67
CA THR A 399 -16.26 8.07 -4.02
C THR A 399 -15.32 8.34 -2.84
N HIS A 400 -15.76 9.10 -1.84
CA HIS A 400 -15.00 9.40 -0.62
C HIS A 400 -15.62 8.79 0.65
N ASP A 401 -16.58 7.88 0.51
CA ASP A 401 -17.25 7.23 1.64
C ASP A 401 -16.52 5.93 2.03
N GLU A 402 -15.93 5.89 3.24
CA GLU A 402 -15.15 4.73 3.69
C GLU A 402 -16.02 3.48 3.90
N LEU A 403 -17.27 3.64 4.35
CA LEU A 403 -18.19 2.53 4.54
C LEU A 403 -18.49 1.85 3.19
N ALA A 404 -18.71 2.64 2.14
CA ALA A 404 -18.95 2.15 0.79
C ALA A 404 -17.75 1.37 0.24
N LYS A 405 -16.56 1.93 0.36
CA LYS A 405 -15.30 1.36 -0.16
C LYS A 405 -14.88 0.08 0.54
N THR A 406 -15.06 0.00 1.86
CA THR A 406 -14.50 -1.09 2.67
C THR A 406 -15.50 -2.21 2.93
N HIS A 407 -16.79 -1.88 2.99
CA HIS A 407 -17.83 -2.83 3.38
C HIS A 407 -18.94 -2.96 2.33
N LEU A 408 -19.67 -1.89 1.99
CA LEU A 408 -20.91 -2.02 1.22
C LEU A 408 -20.68 -2.67 -0.15
N ARG A 409 -19.58 -2.34 -0.84
CA ARG A 409 -19.25 -2.94 -2.13
C ARG A 409 -19.09 -4.48 -2.10
N HIS A 410 -18.91 -5.07 -0.92
CA HIS A 410 -18.80 -6.51 -0.70
C HIS A 410 -20.07 -7.13 -0.08
N MET A 411 -21.06 -6.31 0.29
CA MET A 411 -22.25 -6.75 1.04
C MET A 411 -23.55 -6.63 0.23
N ILE A 412 -23.53 -5.88 -0.87
CA ILE A 412 -24.71 -5.69 -1.72
C ILE A 412 -25.05 -6.99 -2.42
N GLY A 413 -26.27 -7.47 -2.22
CA GLY A 413 -26.77 -8.68 -2.86
C GLY A 413 -27.64 -9.59 -2.00
N GLY A 414 -27.63 -9.43 -0.66
CA GLY A 414 -28.29 -10.31 0.32
C GLY A 414 -29.78 -10.65 0.08
N ALA A 415 -30.41 -11.37 1.01
CA ALA A 415 -31.81 -11.81 0.83
C ALA A 415 -32.76 -10.65 0.48
N GLY A 416 -33.54 -10.85 -0.59
CA GLY A 416 -34.56 -9.91 -1.06
C GLY A 416 -35.98 -10.40 -0.74
N PRO A 417 -37.02 -9.59 -0.98
CA PRO A 417 -38.38 -10.11 -0.98
C PRO A 417 -38.49 -11.23 -2.02
N ALA A 418 -39.27 -12.28 -1.71
CA ALA A 418 -39.41 -13.45 -2.56
C ALA A 418 -39.73 -13.04 -4.01
N ALA A 419 -38.74 -13.15 -4.88
CA ALA A 419 -38.90 -12.89 -6.30
C ALA A 419 -39.62 -14.09 -6.91
N ASP A 420 -40.86 -13.89 -7.35
CA ASP A 420 -41.65 -14.96 -7.98
C ASP A 420 -40.92 -15.51 -9.20
N ASN A 421 -40.72 -16.84 -9.22
CA ASN A 421 -40.05 -17.57 -10.29
C ASN A 421 -38.64 -17.02 -10.64
N GLU A 422 -37.86 -16.61 -9.63
CA GLU A 422 -36.46 -16.24 -9.83
C GLU A 422 -35.62 -17.45 -10.27
N LEU A 423 -34.92 -17.27 -11.40
CA LEU A 423 -33.87 -18.15 -11.89
C LEU A 423 -32.53 -17.45 -11.72
N LEU A 424 -31.58 -18.12 -11.10
CA LEU A 424 -30.23 -17.59 -10.87
C LEU A 424 -29.27 -18.18 -11.90
N TYR A 425 -28.62 -17.32 -12.67
CA TYR A 425 -27.66 -17.72 -13.69
C TYR A 425 -26.34 -17.00 -13.49
N ARG A 426 -25.25 -17.76 -13.59
CA ARG A 426 -23.89 -17.23 -13.68
C ARG A 426 -23.49 -17.20 -15.15
N PHE A 427 -22.96 -16.07 -15.62
CA PHE A 427 -22.48 -15.88 -16.99
C PHE A 427 -20.99 -15.53 -17.01
N GLU A 428 -20.29 -16.01 -18.02
CA GLU A 428 -18.92 -15.63 -18.36
C GLU A 428 -18.88 -15.11 -19.80
N PHE A 429 -18.39 -13.89 -19.97
CA PHE A 429 -18.09 -13.32 -21.28
C PHE A 429 -16.71 -12.67 -21.29
N PRO A 430 -16.06 -12.58 -22.47
CA PRO A 430 -14.79 -11.88 -22.62
C PRO A 430 -14.96 -10.41 -22.24
N GLU A 431 -14.15 -9.94 -21.29
CA GLU A 431 -14.21 -8.55 -20.84
C GLU A 431 -13.76 -7.62 -21.97
N ARG A 432 -14.64 -6.70 -22.37
CA ARG A 432 -14.41 -5.70 -23.43
C ARG A 432 -15.18 -4.42 -23.07
N PRO A 433 -14.71 -3.22 -23.47
CA PRO A 433 -15.49 -2.00 -23.26
C PRO A 433 -16.94 -2.16 -23.74
N GLY A 434 -17.89 -1.84 -22.86
CA GLY A 434 -19.33 -2.00 -23.10
C GLY A 434 -19.86 -3.44 -23.12
N ALA A 435 -19.09 -4.46 -22.70
CA ALA A 435 -19.55 -5.84 -22.66
C ALA A 435 -20.76 -6.04 -21.73
N LEU A 436 -20.71 -5.45 -20.52
CA LEU A 436 -21.85 -5.42 -19.60
C LEU A 436 -23.10 -4.80 -20.25
N MET A 437 -22.94 -3.71 -20.99
CA MET A 437 -24.06 -3.02 -21.65
C MET A 437 -24.66 -3.88 -22.76
N ARG A 438 -23.82 -4.51 -23.59
CA ARG A 438 -24.30 -5.47 -24.60
C ARG A 438 -25.06 -6.64 -23.99
N PHE A 439 -24.60 -7.14 -22.84
CA PHE A 439 -25.31 -8.18 -22.11
C PHE A 439 -26.68 -7.70 -21.64
N LEU A 440 -26.76 -6.52 -21.02
CA LEU A 440 -28.03 -5.93 -20.58
C LEU A 440 -28.97 -5.60 -21.76
N ASP A 441 -28.45 -5.13 -22.89
CA ASP A 441 -29.22 -4.84 -24.10
C ASP A 441 -29.78 -6.10 -24.78
N SER A 442 -29.11 -7.24 -24.62
CA SER A 442 -29.57 -8.53 -25.14
C SER A 442 -30.74 -9.11 -24.34
N MET A 443 -30.94 -8.67 -23.09
CA MET A 443 -31.99 -9.19 -22.22
C MET A 443 -33.38 -8.80 -22.73
N PRO A 444 -34.30 -9.77 -22.91
CA PRO A 444 -35.66 -9.47 -23.33
C PRO A 444 -36.39 -8.54 -22.35
N PRO A 445 -37.10 -7.50 -22.85
CA PRO A 445 -37.71 -6.46 -22.01
C PRO A 445 -38.89 -6.96 -21.16
N ASN A 446 -39.36 -8.20 -21.39
CA ASN A 446 -40.44 -8.84 -20.66
C ASN A 446 -40.00 -9.54 -19.37
N TRP A 447 -38.70 -9.80 -19.18
CA TRP A 447 -38.17 -10.40 -17.95
C TRP A 447 -37.55 -9.33 -17.05
N ASN A 448 -37.83 -9.44 -15.76
CA ASN A 448 -37.33 -8.49 -14.77
C ASN A 448 -36.03 -9.01 -14.14
N ILE A 449 -35.06 -8.12 -13.95
CA ILE A 449 -33.84 -8.44 -13.21
C ILE A 449 -34.14 -8.26 -11.73
N SER A 450 -33.93 -9.30 -10.92
CA SER A 450 -34.15 -9.27 -9.47
C SER A 450 -32.85 -9.34 -8.67
N LEU A 451 -31.75 -9.74 -9.31
CA LEU A 451 -30.39 -9.68 -8.78
C LEU A 451 -29.43 -9.39 -9.92
N PHE A 452 -28.44 -8.53 -9.67
CA PHE A 452 -27.34 -8.33 -10.58
C PHE A 452 -26.06 -8.10 -9.79
N HIS A 453 -25.03 -8.88 -10.05
CA HIS A 453 -23.72 -8.70 -9.44
C HIS A 453 -22.65 -8.82 -10.52
N TYR A 454 -21.88 -7.75 -10.68
CA TYR A 454 -20.76 -7.65 -11.59
C TYR A 454 -19.62 -6.88 -10.94
N ARG A 455 -18.42 -7.43 -11.02
CA ARG A 455 -17.19 -6.77 -10.59
C ARG A 455 -16.06 -7.13 -11.54
N ASN A 456 -15.44 -6.11 -12.12
CA ASN A 456 -14.26 -6.27 -12.95
C ASN A 456 -13.02 -6.28 -12.05
N GLN A 457 -12.42 -7.47 -11.87
CA GLN A 457 -11.19 -7.65 -11.09
C GLN A 457 -9.94 -7.87 -11.96
N GLY A 458 -9.97 -7.44 -13.23
CA GLY A 458 -8.85 -7.59 -14.15
C GLY A 458 -8.59 -9.05 -14.59
N GLY A 459 -9.59 -9.93 -14.49
CA GLY A 459 -9.55 -11.27 -15.07
C GLY A 459 -9.92 -11.27 -16.56
N ASP A 460 -9.55 -12.34 -17.28
CA ASP A 460 -9.83 -12.50 -18.71
C ASP A 460 -11.34 -12.58 -19.04
N TYR A 461 -12.16 -12.91 -18.04
CA TYR A 461 -13.61 -13.04 -18.16
C TYR A 461 -14.32 -12.17 -17.13
N GLY A 462 -15.28 -11.39 -17.60
CA GLY A 462 -16.27 -10.77 -16.74
C GLY A 462 -17.21 -11.85 -16.22
N GLN A 463 -17.30 -11.99 -14.89
CA GLN A 463 -18.26 -12.86 -14.24
C GLN A 463 -19.47 -12.04 -13.80
N ILE A 464 -20.64 -12.38 -14.32
CA ILE A 464 -21.91 -11.81 -13.88
C ILE A 464 -22.71 -12.91 -13.19
N LEU A 465 -23.30 -12.57 -12.05
CA LEU A 465 -24.39 -13.34 -11.45
C LEU A 465 -25.69 -12.54 -11.63
N VAL A 466 -26.70 -13.14 -12.25
CA VAL A 466 -28.00 -12.50 -12.52
C VAL A 466 -29.12 -13.36 -11.97
N GLY A 467 -30.04 -12.73 -11.24
CA GLY A 467 -31.37 -13.27 -10.94
C GLY A 467 -32.39 -12.69 -11.91
N LEU A 468 -33.14 -13.55 -12.58
CA LEU A 468 -34.20 -13.17 -13.54
C LEU A 468 -35.53 -13.74 -13.11
N GLN A 469 -36.57 -12.91 -13.08
CA GLN A 469 -37.94 -13.36 -12.89
C GLN A 469 -38.51 -13.87 -14.21
N VAL A 470 -38.53 -15.19 -14.38
CA VAL A 470 -38.99 -15.85 -15.60
C VAL A 470 -40.28 -16.61 -15.31
N PRO A 471 -41.44 -16.17 -15.83
CA PRO A 471 -42.69 -16.89 -15.68
C PRO A 471 -42.57 -18.35 -16.12
N THR A 472 -43.29 -19.25 -15.45
CA THR A 472 -43.26 -20.70 -15.79
C THR A 472 -43.66 -20.99 -17.24
N THR A 473 -44.49 -20.11 -17.84
CA THR A 473 -44.90 -20.14 -19.25
C THR A 473 -43.76 -19.84 -20.22
N ASP A 474 -42.73 -19.09 -19.79
CA ASP A 474 -41.69 -18.53 -20.65
C ASP A 474 -40.42 -19.38 -20.68
N LYS A 475 -40.37 -20.50 -19.95
CA LYS A 475 -39.17 -21.36 -19.86
C LYS A 475 -38.58 -21.76 -21.21
N LYS A 476 -39.42 -22.01 -22.22
CA LYS A 476 -38.96 -22.34 -23.59
C LYS A 476 -38.31 -21.14 -24.28
N ALA A 477 -38.90 -19.96 -24.14
CA ALA A 477 -38.33 -18.72 -24.69
C ALA A 477 -37.01 -18.37 -23.98
N PHE A 478 -36.93 -18.62 -22.67
CA PHE A 478 -35.70 -18.44 -21.89
C PHE A 478 -34.57 -19.38 -22.34
N ALA A 479 -34.87 -20.67 -22.58
CA ALA A 479 -33.88 -21.60 -23.12
C ALA A 479 -33.38 -21.19 -24.53
N ALA A 480 -34.27 -20.68 -25.39
CA ALA A 480 -33.87 -20.16 -26.70
C ALA A 480 -32.98 -18.92 -26.59
N PHE A 481 -33.32 -17.98 -25.70
CA PHE A 481 -32.50 -16.80 -25.40
C PHE A 481 -31.09 -17.19 -24.95
N LEU A 482 -30.95 -18.14 -24.02
CA LEU A 482 -29.64 -18.61 -23.55
C LEU A 482 -28.79 -19.21 -24.68
N ALA A 483 -29.43 -19.90 -25.64
CA ALA A 483 -28.75 -20.44 -26.82
C ALA A 483 -28.30 -19.35 -27.80
N GLU A 484 -29.12 -18.32 -28.01
CA GLU A 484 -28.80 -17.18 -28.90
C GLU A 484 -27.75 -16.23 -28.31
N LEU A 485 -27.72 -16.06 -26.99
CA LEU A 485 -26.80 -15.18 -26.29
C LEU A 485 -25.33 -15.55 -26.51
N GLY A 486 -25.05 -16.85 -26.70
CA GLY A 486 -23.71 -17.34 -27.06
C GLY A 486 -22.62 -17.21 -25.98
N TYR A 487 -23.00 -16.81 -24.76
CA TYR A 487 -22.10 -16.75 -23.60
C TYR A 487 -22.13 -18.05 -22.79
N ARG A 488 -20.99 -18.39 -22.16
CA ARG A 488 -20.94 -19.50 -21.22
C ARG A 488 -21.79 -19.15 -20.01
N HIS A 489 -22.63 -20.09 -19.60
CA HIS A 489 -23.55 -19.87 -18.50
C HIS A 489 -23.82 -21.15 -17.71
N TRP A 490 -24.24 -20.97 -16.46
CA TRP A 490 -24.58 -22.03 -15.52
C TRP A 490 -25.88 -21.69 -14.81
N ASP A 491 -26.79 -22.65 -14.72
CA ASP A 491 -27.98 -22.55 -13.86
C ASP A 491 -27.56 -22.82 -12.41
N GLU A 492 -27.62 -21.77 -11.60
CA GLU A 492 -27.30 -21.79 -10.17
C GLU A 492 -28.58 -21.71 -9.30
N SER A 493 -29.76 -21.82 -9.90
CA SER A 493 -31.07 -21.65 -9.23
C SER A 493 -31.26 -22.64 -8.07
N ASP A 494 -30.64 -23.82 -8.16
CA ASP A 494 -30.67 -24.85 -7.13
C ASP A 494 -29.47 -24.85 -6.19
N ASN A 495 -28.50 -23.94 -6.38
CA ASN A 495 -27.28 -23.87 -5.60
C ASN A 495 -27.60 -23.66 -4.09
N PRO A 496 -27.09 -24.53 -3.19
CA PRO A 496 -27.35 -24.41 -1.75
C PRO A 496 -26.93 -23.06 -1.15
N ALA A 497 -25.83 -22.46 -1.64
CA ALA A 497 -25.36 -21.17 -1.14
C ALA A 497 -26.31 -20.03 -1.51
N TYR A 498 -26.85 -20.05 -2.74
CA TYR A 498 -27.87 -19.08 -3.18
C TYR A 498 -29.12 -19.17 -2.30
N LYS A 499 -29.63 -20.38 -2.04
CA LYS A 499 -30.80 -20.62 -1.18
C LYS A 499 -30.62 -20.13 0.26
N LEU A 500 -29.40 -20.19 0.78
CA LEU A 500 -29.10 -19.80 2.17
C LEU A 500 -28.89 -18.28 2.36
N PHE A 501 -28.27 -17.61 1.39
CA PHE A 501 -27.78 -16.23 1.60
C PHE A 501 -28.42 -15.17 0.71
N LEU A 502 -29.03 -15.55 -0.40
CA LEU A 502 -29.52 -14.61 -1.42
C LEU A 502 -31.02 -14.75 -1.69
N ARG A 503 -31.62 -15.93 -1.48
CA ARG A 503 -33.02 -16.19 -1.77
C ARG A 503 -34.00 -15.65 -0.73
#